data_AF-A0A6A6C6U5-F1
#
_entry.id   AF-A0A6A6C6U5-F1
#
_cell.length_a   1.000
_cell.length_b   1.000
_cell.length_c   1.000
_cell.angle_alpha   90.00
_cell.angle_beta   90.00
_cell.angle_gamma   90.00
#
_symmetry.space_group_name_H-M   'P 1'
#
loop_
_entity.id
_entity.type
_entity.pdbx_description
1 polymer ?
#
loop_
_entity_poly.entity_id
_entity_poly.type
_entity_poly.pdbx_seq_one_letter_code
_entity_poly.pdbx_strand_id
1 'polypeptide(L)'
;MQKGVKLWRETLAKPQSKEKAIYVHFHSLFALKPDVVYEYLTNGPAVQPQSIRNPLSVPDEFLLRKGTVPLLTIRNPRLQVPSLCRVSRDTLPGGVGRIDTLASATGHCNRSLYDWYLSNGIQPLVVDADDYMSSEAFVRHLCAARGLNPDEALIKWDKTNRDLDMNTIEKNHTAIQKTLFASQGPEARRASQNVDLEAEERGWDEEFGREGAQLVRDVVKAVGADYEYLRERRLRFPGSKL
;
A
#
# COMPACT_ATOMS: atom_id res chain seq x y z
N MET A 1 3.19 -16.31 4.30
CA MET A 1 2.08 -16.47 3.32
C MET A 1 1.31 -17.79 3.42
N GLN A 2 1.95 -18.97 3.53
CA GLN A 2 1.26 -20.28 3.52
C GLN A 2 0.11 -20.40 4.55
N LYS A 3 0.31 -19.95 5.79
CA LYS A 3 -0.75 -19.93 6.83
C LYS A 3 -1.98 -19.12 6.41
N GLY A 4 -1.77 -17.96 5.79
CA GLY A 4 -2.86 -17.09 5.31
C GLY A 4 -3.65 -17.74 4.16
N VAL A 5 -2.96 -18.36 3.21
CA VAL A 5 -3.60 -19.11 2.11
C VAL A 5 -4.41 -20.29 2.66
N LYS A 6 -3.88 -21.03 3.64
CA LYS A 6 -4.61 -22.12 4.31
C LYS A 6 -5.90 -21.61 4.96
N LEU A 7 -5.81 -20.54 5.75
CA LEU A 7 -6.97 -19.93 6.42
C LEU A 7 -8.02 -19.43 5.43
N TRP A 8 -7.59 -18.87 4.29
CA TRP A 8 -8.50 -18.47 3.23
C TRP A 8 -9.25 -19.67 2.62
N ARG A 9 -8.55 -20.78 2.30
CA ARG A 9 -9.19 -22.00 1.80
C ARG A 9 -10.21 -22.56 2.80
N GLU A 10 -9.83 -22.61 4.08
CA GLU A 10 -10.71 -23.07 5.17
C GLU A 10 -11.93 -22.16 5.35
N THR A 11 -11.74 -20.83 5.23
CA THR A 11 -12.85 -19.87 5.28
C THR A 11 -13.80 -20.08 4.11
N LEU A 12 -13.28 -20.24 2.89
CA LEU A 12 -14.09 -20.46 1.68
C LEU A 12 -14.87 -21.78 1.69
N ALA A 13 -14.36 -22.81 2.35
CA ALA A 13 -15.04 -24.11 2.46
C ALA A 13 -16.31 -24.05 3.32
N LYS A 14 -16.47 -23.01 4.15
CA LYS A 14 -17.65 -22.82 4.99
C LYS A 14 -18.80 -22.19 4.18
N PRO A 15 -20.07 -22.44 4.54
CA PRO A 15 -21.20 -21.72 3.96
C PRO A 15 -21.02 -20.21 4.10
N GLN A 16 -21.05 -19.49 2.98
CA GLN A 16 -20.92 -18.03 2.96
C GLN A 16 -22.30 -17.39 3.03
N SER A 17 -22.47 -16.37 3.88
CA SER A 17 -23.62 -15.48 3.78
C SER A 17 -23.53 -14.69 2.47
N LYS A 18 -24.67 -14.46 1.82
CA LYS A 18 -24.75 -13.58 0.64
C LYS A 18 -24.44 -12.10 0.97
N GLU A 19 -24.48 -11.73 2.25
CA GLU A 19 -24.27 -10.37 2.75
C GLU A 19 -22.83 -10.11 3.22
N LYS A 20 -21.95 -11.12 3.19
CA LYS A 20 -20.59 -11.00 3.72
C LYS A 20 -19.55 -11.28 2.63
N ALA A 21 -18.49 -10.48 2.63
CA ALA A 21 -17.31 -10.69 1.79
C ALA A 21 -16.11 -11.10 2.64
N ILE A 22 -15.25 -11.95 2.07
CA ILE A 22 -13.94 -12.25 2.67
C ILE A 22 -13.00 -11.11 2.31
N TYR A 23 -12.53 -10.39 3.32
CA TYR A 23 -11.50 -9.36 3.17
C TYR A 23 -10.12 -9.93 3.48
N VAL A 24 -9.17 -9.70 2.57
CA VAL A 24 -7.76 -10.07 2.78
C VAL A 24 -6.89 -8.86 2.48
N HIS A 25 -5.98 -8.58 3.41
CA HIS A 25 -5.03 -7.47 3.33
C HIS A 25 -3.62 -7.97 3.61
N PHE A 26 -2.67 -7.55 2.79
CA PHE A 26 -1.23 -7.74 3.00
C PHE A 26 -0.46 -6.66 2.25
N HIS A 27 0.74 -6.34 2.71
CA HIS A 27 1.67 -5.53 1.93
C HIS A 27 2.33 -6.39 0.87
N SER A 28 2.32 -5.92 -0.39
CA SER A 28 2.90 -6.64 -1.53
C SER A 28 4.36 -7.03 -1.29
N LEU A 29 5.16 -6.15 -0.67
CA LEU A 29 6.53 -6.42 -0.23
C LEU A 29 6.72 -7.79 0.44
N PHE A 30 5.86 -8.13 1.42
CA PHE A 30 6.00 -9.38 2.18
C PHE A 30 5.51 -10.63 1.41
N ALA A 31 4.95 -10.42 0.23
CA ALA A 31 4.43 -11.49 -0.62
C ALA A 31 5.20 -11.62 -1.93
N LEU A 32 6.16 -10.74 -2.25
CA LEU A 32 6.93 -10.83 -3.49
C LEU A 32 7.70 -12.15 -3.59
N LYS A 33 7.86 -12.64 -4.81
CA LYS A 33 8.77 -13.75 -5.08
C LYS A 33 10.23 -13.26 -5.05
N PRO A 34 11.18 -14.05 -4.53
CA PRO A 34 12.58 -13.62 -4.45
C PRO A 34 13.23 -13.26 -5.80
N ASP A 35 12.86 -13.95 -6.88
CA ASP A 35 13.32 -13.66 -8.24
C ASP A 35 12.86 -12.30 -8.75
N VAL A 36 11.62 -11.92 -8.46
CA VAL A 36 11.06 -10.60 -8.81
C VAL A 36 11.80 -9.48 -8.06
N VAL A 37 12.07 -9.69 -6.76
CA VAL A 37 12.87 -8.74 -5.97
C VAL A 37 14.27 -8.62 -6.55
N TYR A 38 14.92 -9.75 -6.82
CA TYR A 38 16.26 -9.79 -7.37
C TYR A 38 16.35 -9.09 -8.74
N GLU A 39 15.40 -9.36 -9.64
CA GLU A 39 15.31 -8.72 -10.95
C GLU A 39 15.16 -7.21 -10.84
N TYR A 40 14.23 -6.73 -10.01
CA TYR A 40 14.02 -5.30 -9.78
C TYR A 40 15.27 -4.61 -9.23
N LEU A 41 15.95 -5.23 -8.27
CA LEU A 41 17.17 -4.68 -7.68
C LEU A 41 18.37 -4.69 -8.65
N THR A 42 18.41 -5.64 -9.58
CA THR A 42 19.52 -5.80 -10.54
C THR A 42 19.35 -4.90 -11.77
N ASN A 43 18.14 -4.86 -12.33
CA ASN A 43 17.83 -4.11 -13.55
C ASN A 43 17.50 -2.64 -13.26
N GLY A 44 17.18 -2.33 -12.01
CA GLY A 44 16.83 -1.01 -11.54
C GLY A 44 15.41 -0.58 -11.92
N PRO A 45 14.93 0.51 -11.30
CA PRO A 45 13.56 1.02 -11.43
C PRO A 45 13.24 1.60 -12.81
N ALA A 46 14.24 1.77 -13.69
CA ALA A 46 14.05 2.35 -15.02
C ALA A 46 13.39 1.39 -16.02
N VAL A 47 13.37 0.08 -15.73
CA VAL A 47 12.67 -0.89 -16.57
C VAL A 47 11.19 -0.90 -16.21
N GLN A 48 10.35 -0.49 -17.15
CA GLN A 48 8.91 -0.58 -16.96
C GLN A 48 8.50 -2.05 -16.82
N PRO A 49 7.79 -2.44 -15.76
CA PRO A 49 7.35 -3.82 -15.63
C PRO A 49 6.35 -4.12 -16.73
N GLN A 50 6.61 -5.19 -17.48
CA GLN A 50 5.61 -5.88 -18.29
C GLN A 50 5.52 -7.30 -17.76
N SER A 51 4.96 -7.45 -16.55
CA SER A 51 4.90 -8.76 -15.93
C SER A 51 3.66 -9.52 -16.39
N ILE A 52 3.87 -10.48 -17.29
CA ILE A 52 2.87 -11.52 -17.63
C ILE A 52 2.80 -12.62 -16.55
N ARG A 53 3.66 -12.56 -15.53
CA ARG A 53 3.73 -13.55 -14.45
C ARG A 53 3.27 -12.94 -13.14
N ASN A 54 2.69 -13.78 -12.28
CA ASN A 54 2.29 -13.37 -10.93
C ASN A 54 3.54 -12.97 -10.13
N PRO A 55 3.68 -11.71 -9.69
CA PRO A 55 4.88 -11.28 -8.96
C PRO A 55 4.89 -11.75 -7.50
N LEU A 56 3.80 -12.33 -7.01
CA LEU A 56 3.61 -12.75 -5.62
C LEU A 56 3.77 -14.26 -5.46
N SER A 57 4.18 -14.64 -4.26
CA SER A 57 4.16 -16.02 -3.74
C SER A 57 2.75 -16.47 -3.35
N VAL A 58 1.73 -15.62 -3.55
CA VAL A 58 0.31 -15.96 -3.38
C VAL A 58 -0.15 -16.75 -4.61
N PRO A 59 -0.79 -17.92 -4.46
CA PRO A 59 -1.21 -18.74 -5.60
C PRO A 59 -2.19 -18.01 -6.55
N ASP A 60 -2.07 -18.28 -7.85
CA ASP A 60 -2.96 -17.71 -8.87
C ASP A 60 -4.43 -18.06 -8.62
N GLU A 61 -4.72 -19.28 -8.14
CA GLU A 61 -6.08 -19.71 -7.76
C GLU A 61 -6.74 -18.81 -6.70
N PHE A 62 -5.92 -18.16 -5.87
CA PHE A 62 -6.36 -17.21 -4.86
C PHE A 62 -6.65 -15.86 -5.51
N LEU A 63 -5.67 -15.35 -6.25
CA LEU A 63 -5.70 -13.98 -6.78
C LEU A 63 -6.69 -13.82 -7.94
N LEU A 64 -6.86 -14.85 -8.77
CA LEU A 64 -7.72 -14.87 -9.96
C LEU A 64 -9.10 -15.50 -9.70
N ARG A 65 -9.42 -15.82 -8.44
CA ARG A 65 -10.72 -16.40 -8.11
C ARG A 65 -11.86 -15.50 -8.61
N LYS A 66 -12.86 -16.10 -9.27
CA LYS A 66 -14.06 -15.39 -9.72
C LYS A 66 -14.75 -14.68 -8.54
N GLY A 67 -15.03 -13.39 -8.71
CA GLY A 67 -15.61 -12.53 -7.68
C GLY A 67 -14.58 -11.85 -6.78
N THR A 68 -13.28 -12.16 -6.91
CA THR A 68 -12.22 -11.41 -6.24
C THR A 68 -12.11 -10.01 -6.82
N VAL A 69 -11.90 -9.04 -5.94
CA VAL A 69 -11.73 -7.63 -6.27
C VAL A 69 -10.33 -7.20 -5.82
N PRO A 70 -9.36 -7.08 -6.75
CA PRO A 70 -8.07 -6.54 -6.38
C PRO A 70 -8.17 -5.02 -6.20
N LEU A 71 -7.83 -4.56 -5.00
CA LEU A 71 -7.70 -3.15 -4.65
C LEU A 71 -6.23 -2.85 -4.34
N LEU A 72 -5.63 -1.97 -5.11
CA LEU A 72 -4.25 -1.54 -4.99
C LEU A 72 -4.21 -0.12 -4.43
N THR A 73 -3.74 0.01 -3.19
CA THR A 73 -3.53 1.31 -2.56
C THR A 73 -2.17 1.88 -2.97
N ILE A 74 -2.16 3.12 -3.43
CA ILE A 74 -0.96 3.90 -3.74
C ILE A 74 -0.88 5.14 -2.85
N ARG A 75 0.31 5.73 -2.74
CA ARG A 75 0.53 6.97 -1.99
C ARG A 75 1.64 7.78 -2.64
N ASN A 76 1.55 9.11 -2.56
CA ASN A 76 2.58 10.01 -3.06
C ASN A 76 3.97 9.62 -2.48
N PRO A 77 4.95 9.30 -3.34
CA PRO A 77 6.30 8.89 -2.92
C PRO A 77 7.00 9.88 -2.01
N ARG A 78 6.78 11.19 -2.21
CA ARG A 78 7.37 12.27 -1.39
C ARG A 78 6.96 12.19 0.08
N LEU A 79 5.84 11.51 0.39
CA LEU A 79 5.40 11.26 1.77
C LEU A 79 5.62 9.82 2.21
N GLN A 80 5.51 8.85 1.29
CA GLN A 80 5.68 7.43 1.59
C GLN A 80 7.14 7.09 1.95
N VAL A 81 8.11 7.56 1.17
CA VAL A 81 9.53 7.20 1.32
C VAL A 81 10.11 7.72 2.64
N PRO A 82 9.96 9.01 3.01
CA PRO A 82 10.44 9.49 4.31
C PRO A 82 9.75 8.79 5.48
N SER A 83 8.46 8.48 5.36
CA SER A 83 7.73 7.73 6.39
C SER A 83 8.31 6.33 6.60
N LEU A 84 8.69 5.66 5.53
CA LEU A 84 9.35 4.36 5.58
C LEU A 84 10.73 4.47 6.24
N CYS A 85 11.55 5.46 5.84
CA CYS A 85 12.86 5.68 6.45
C CYS A 85 12.77 5.91 7.97
N ARG A 86 11.79 6.69 8.43
CA ARG A 86 11.52 6.90 9.87
C ARG A 86 11.21 5.59 10.59
N VAL A 87 10.31 4.79 10.02
CA VAL A 87 9.96 3.47 10.58
C VAL A 87 11.20 2.58 10.66
N SER A 88 11.95 2.48 9.57
CA SER A 88 13.12 1.61 9.50
C SER A 88 14.22 2.02 10.48
N ARG A 89 14.44 3.33 10.71
CA ARG A 89 15.35 3.83 11.74
C ARG A 89 14.99 3.31 13.14
N ASP A 90 13.70 3.19 13.44
CA ASP A 90 13.21 2.75 14.74
C ASP A 90 13.18 1.22 14.89
N THR A 91 13.17 0.47 13.77
CA THR A 91 12.97 -1.00 13.78
C THR A 91 14.18 -1.83 13.34
N LEU A 92 15.15 -1.25 12.62
CA LEU A 92 16.29 -1.99 12.07
C LEU A 92 17.62 -1.52 12.68
N PRO A 93 18.39 -2.42 13.33
CA PRO A 93 19.74 -2.11 13.78
C PRO A 93 20.63 -1.75 12.58
N GLY A 94 21.12 -0.50 12.51
CA GLY A 94 21.93 0.00 11.39
C GLY A 94 21.16 0.89 10.39
N GLY A 95 19.87 1.14 10.60
CA GLY A 95 19.06 2.00 9.74
C GLY A 95 18.54 1.27 8.50
N VAL A 96 18.23 2.03 7.44
CA VAL A 96 17.70 1.48 6.18
C VAL A 96 18.70 1.71 5.05
N GLY A 97 19.03 0.64 4.33
CA GLY A 97 19.81 0.73 3.11
C GLY A 97 18.93 1.04 1.90
N ARG A 98 19.55 1.49 0.81
CA ARG A 98 18.86 1.77 -0.47
C ARG A 98 18.02 0.61 -0.97
N ILE A 99 18.51 -0.61 -0.82
CA ILE A 99 17.83 -1.83 -1.27
C ILE A 99 16.54 -2.02 -0.47
N ASP A 100 16.60 -1.91 0.85
CA ASP A 100 15.44 -2.07 1.72
C ASP A 100 14.39 -0.98 1.46
N THR A 101 14.84 0.26 1.27
CA THR A 101 13.95 1.38 0.94
C THR A 101 13.33 1.22 -0.43
N LEU A 102 14.11 0.86 -1.45
CA LEU A 102 13.62 0.63 -2.81
C LEU A 102 12.62 -0.52 -2.87
N ALA A 103 12.86 -1.61 -2.14
CA ALA A 103 11.99 -2.79 -2.10
C ALA A 103 10.72 -2.55 -1.28
N SER A 104 10.74 -1.63 -0.31
CA SER A 104 9.58 -1.35 0.55
C SER A 104 8.75 -0.15 0.10
N ALA A 105 9.32 0.78 -0.66
CA ALA A 105 8.62 1.93 -1.25
C ALA A 105 7.92 1.60 -2.58
N THR A 106 7.87 0.32 -2.95
CA THR A 106 7.78 -0.10 -4.34
C THR A 106 6.40 0.08 -4.97
N GLY A 107 6.21 1.20 -5.66
CA GLY A 107 5.20 1.33 -6.72
C GLY A 107 5.37 0.25 -7.79
N HIS A 108 6.61 -0.19 -8.08
CA HIS A 108 6.91 -1.22 -9.08
C HIS A 108 6.20 -2.56 -8.85
N CYS A 109 6.02 -2.98 -7.59
CA CYS A 109 5.31 -4.21 -7.25
C CYS A 109 3.82 -4.07 -7.49
N ASN A 110 3.25 -2.92 -7.10
CA ASN A 110 1.85 -2.62 -7.37
C ASN A 110 1.59 -2.51 -8.87
N ARG A 111 2.53 -1.91 -9.63
CA ARG A 111 2.44 -1.82 -11.08
C ARG A 111 2.56 -3.18 -11.75
N SER A 112 3.55 -3.98 -11.38
CA SER A 112 3.72 -5.36 -11.88
C SER A 112 2.47 -6.20 -11.61
N LEU A 113 1.89 -6.07 -10.42
CA LEU A 113 0.67 -6.77 -10.04
C LEU A 113 -0.54 -6.25 -10.84
N TYR A 114 -0.62 -4.94 -11.05
CA TYR A 114 -1.66 -4.32 -11.87
C TYR A 114 -1.62 -4.83 -13.32
N ASP A 115 -0.46 -4.77 -13.96
CA ASP A 115 -0.27 -5.21 -15.35
C ASP A 115 -0.49 -6.73 -15.48
N TRP A 116 -0.09 -7.53 -14.48
CA TRP A 116 -0.39 -8.95 -14.43
C TRP A 116 -1.89 -9.24 -14.35
N TYR A 117 -2.64 -8.53 -13.50
CA TYR A 117 -4.10 -8.67 -13.46
C TYR A 117 -4.75 -8.30 -14.79
N LEU A 118 -4.30 -7.21 -15.43
CA LEU A 118 -4.79 -6.81 -16.75
C LEU A 118 -4.55 -7.90 -17.79
N SER A 119 -3.37 -8.53 -17.79
CA SER A 119 -3.05 -9.65 -18.69
C SER A 119 -3.97 -10.87 -18.48
N ASN A 120 -4.60 -10.98 -17.31
CA ASN A 120 -5.59 -12.01 -16.97
C ASN A 120 -7.05 -11.54 -17.13
N GLY A 121 -7.29 -10.39 -17.78
CA GLY A 121 -8.62 -9.86 -18.02
C GLY A 121 -9.33 -9.31 -16.76
N ILE A 122 -8.58 -9.04 -15.70
CA ILE A 122 -9.09 -8.47 -14.45
C ILE A 122 -8.60 -7.03 -14.36
N GLN A 123 -9.52 -6.08 -14.18
CA GLN A 123 -9.19 -4.68 -13.93
C GLN A 123 -9.10 -4.41 -12.42
N PRO A 124 -7.90 -4.21 -11.83
CA PRO A 124 -7.80 -3.81 -10.43
C PRO A 124 -8.29 -2.39 -10.22
N LEU A 125 -8.81 -2.12 -9.03
CA LEU A 125 -9.03 -0.75 -8.60
C LEU A 125 -7.75 -0.22 -8.01
N VAL A 126 -7.25 0.86 -8.59
CA VAL A 126 -6.19 1.64 -7.98
C VAL A 126 -6.85 2.74 -7.15
N VAL A 127 -6.41 2.89 -5.91
CA VAL A 127 -6.95 3.89 -4.98
C VAL A 127 -5.79 4.68 -4.39
N ASP A 128 -5.79 6.00 -4.59
CA ASP A 128 -4.80 6.87 -3.96
C ASP A 128 -5.18 7.16 -2.51
N ALA A 129 -4.20 7.08 -1.62
CA ALA A 129 -4.37 7.38 -0.22
C ALA A 129 -4.88 8.79 0.03
N ASP A 130 -4.49 9.75 -0.81
CA ASP A 130 -4.94 11.13 -0.69
C ASP A 130 -6.47 11.25 -0.80
N ASP A 131 -7.09 10.49 -1.71
CA ASP A 131 -8.52 10.61 -2.01
C ASP A 131 -9.37 10.17 -0.80
N TYR A 132 -9.09 9.00 -0.20
CA TYR A 132 -9.86 8.53 0.96
C TYR A 132 -9.43 9.18 2.29
N MET A 133 -8.22 9.73 2.40
CA MET A 133 -7.81 10.48 3.60
C MET A 133 -8.51 11.83 3.71
N SER A 134 -8.91 12.42 2.57
CA SER A 134 -9.40 13.80 2.50
C SER A 134 -10.88 13.93 2.15
N SER A 135 -11.52 12.87 1.65
CA SER A 135 -12.90 12.93 1.15
C SER A 135 -13.73 11.75 1.62
N GLU A 136 -14.63 11.99 2.57
CA GLU A 136 -15.68 11.03 2.94
C GLU A 136 -16.55 10.65 1.74
N ALA A 137 -16.86 11.61 0.87
CA ALA A 137 -17.62 11.36 -0.36
C ALA A 137 -16.90 10.33 -1.25
N PHE A 138 -15.58 10.42 -1.36
CA PHE A 138 -14.79 9.44 -2.08
C PHE A 138 -14.84 8.05 -1.43
N VAL A 139 -14.77 7.96 -0.09
CA VAL A 139 -14.92 6.68 0.63
C VAL A 139 -16.28 6.05 0.31
N ARG A 140 -17.36 6.82 0.36
CA ARG A 140 -18.72 6.35 0.02
C ARG A 140 -18.83 5.93 -1.45
N HIS A 141 -18.18 6.66 -2.36
CA HIS A 141 -18.10 6.29 -3.77
C HIS A 141 -17.33 4.97 -3.99
N LEU A 142 -16.23 4.77 -3.28
CA LEU A 142 -15.48 3.51 -3.31
C LEU A 142 -16.34 2.34 -2.83
N CYS A 143 -17.12 2.52 -1.75
CA CYS A 143 -18.09 1.53 -1.30
C CYS A 143 -19.10 1.20 -2.41
N ALA A 144 -19.74 2.22 -3.00
CA ALA A 144 -20.71 2.06 -4.08
C ALA A 144 -20.13 1.31 -5.28
N ALA A 145 -18.91 1.68 -5.70
CA ALA A 145 -18.20 1.05 -6.82
C ALA A 145 -17.94 -0.45 -6.59
N ARG A 146 -18.03 -0.93 -5.34
CA ARG A 146 -17.86 -2.34 -4.98
C ARG A 146 -19.15 -3.05 -4.58
N GLY A 147 -20.30 -2.40 -4.73
CA GLY A 147 -21.57 -2.96 -4.28
C GLY A 147 -21.66 -3.07 -2.76
N LEU A 148 -20.85 -2.31 -2.02
CA LEU A 148 -21.03 -2.11 -0.58
C LEU A 148 -21.99 -0.95 -0.35
N ASN A 149 -22.74 -1.00 0.75
CA ASN A 149 -23.64 0.08 1.13
C ASN A 149 -22.83 1.36 1.47
N PRO A 150 -22.96 2.46 0.70
CA PRO A 150 -22.22 3.69 0.96
C PRO A 150 -22.59 4.32 2.30
N ASP A 151 -23.81 4.11 2.79
CA ASP A 151 -24.30 4.70 4.05
C ASP A 151 -23.66 4.05 5.28
N GLU A 152 -23.20 2.80 5.14
CA GLU A 152 -22.50 2.04 6.18
C GLU A 152 -20.99 2.29 6.21
N ALA A 153 -20.47 3.18 5.36
CA ALA A 153 -19.06 3.54 5.38
C ALA A 153 -18.66 4.16 6.73
N LEU A 154 -17.69 3.54 7.42
CA LEU A 154 -17.16 4.05 8.68
C LEU A 154 -16.08 5.11 8.41
N ILE A 155 -16.34 6.34 8.85
CA ILE A 155 -15.43 7.49 8.73
C ILE A 155 -14.86 7.90 10.09
N LYS A 156 -15.45 7.40 11.16
CA LYS A 156 -14.97 7.57 12.53
C LYS A 156 -14.97 6.21 13.22
N TRP A 157 -13.95 5.99 14.02
CA TRP A 157 -13.82 4.80 14.86
C TRP A 157 -13.15 5.17 16.18
N ASP A 158 -13.37 4.34 17.18
CA ASP A 158 -12.71 4.51 18.47
C ASP A 158 -11.22 4.14 18.37
N LYS A 159 -10.42 4.79 19.22
CA LYS A 159 -9.04 4.33 19.43
C LYS A 159 -9.11 2.88 19.89
N THR A 160 -8.15 2.08 19.43
CA THR A 160 -8.13 0.69 19.82
C THR A 160 -7.74 0.60 21.30
N ASN A 161 -8.71 0.31 22.18
CA ASN A 161 -8.51 -0.01 23.60
C ASN A 161 -8.03 -1.45 23.81
N ARG A 162 -7.44 -2.10 22.80
CA ARG A 162 -6.77 -3.36 23.07
C ARG A 162 -5.71 -2.99 24.10
N ASP A 163 -5.80 -3.61 25.28
CA ASP A 163 -4.62 -3.98 26.04
C ASP A 163 -3.81 -4.84 25.08
N LEU A 164 -3.10 -4.18 24.16
CA LEU A 164 -2.12 -4.78 23.30
C LEU A 164 -1.14 -5.29 24.33
N ASP A 165 -1.24 -6.57 24.67
CA ASP A 165 -0.18 -7.20 25.44
C ASP A 165 1.07 -7.02 24.59
N MET A 166 1.85 -6.01 24.97
CA MET A 166 3.00 -5.52 24.23
C MET A 166 4.08 -6.60 24.13
N ASN A 167 3.88 -7.74 24.81
CA ASN A 167 4.67 -8.94 24.76
C ASN A 167 4.24 -9.93 23.66
N THR A 168 3.01 -9.87 23.15
CA THR A 168 2.51 -10.76 22.07
C THR A 168 2.63 -10.15 20.67
N ILE A 169 2.68 -8.82 20.57
CA ILE A 169 3.00 -8.13 19.32
C ILE A 169 4.52 -8.00 19.25
N GLU A 170 5.17 -8.69 18.30
CA GLU A 170 6.60 -8.54 18.04
C GLU A 170 6.95 -7.05 18.01
N LYS A 171 7.98 -6.62 18.77
CA LYS A 171 8.32 -5.20 19.00
C LYS A 171 8.35 -4.32 17.72
N ASN A 172 8.67 -4.94 16.58
CA ASN A 172 8.69 -4.30 15.26
C ASN A 172 7.29 -3.92 14.73
N HIS A 173 6.26 -4.70 15.06
CA HIS A 173 4.88 -4.43 14.64
C HIS A 173 4.28 -3.24 15.40
N THR A 174 4.70 -3.01 16.65
CA THR A 174 4.19 -1.91 17.47
C THR A 174 4.61 -0.55 16.92
N ALA A 175 5.87 -0.38 16.48
CA ALA A 175 6.34 0.90 15.94
C ALA A 175 5.57 1.32 14.67
N ILE A 176 5.29 0.36 13.79
CA ILE A 176 4.61 0.56 12.50
C ILE A 176 3.10 0.83 12.70
N GLN A 177 2.48 0.18 13.69
CA GLN A 177 1.02 0.23 13.89
C GLN A 177 0.58 1.25 14.94
N LYS A 178 1.50 1.93 15.64
CA LYS A 178 1.19 2.99 16.62
C LYS A 178 0.19 4.02 16.09
N THR A 179 0.41 4.53 14.88
CA THR A 179 -0.50 5.50 14.26
C THR A 179 -1.89 4.89 14.03
N LEU A 180 -1.94 3.64 13.59
CA LEU A 180 -3.20 2.94 13.32
C LEU A 180 -4.02 2.77 14.60
N PHE A 181 -3.39 2.34 15.70
CA PHE A 181 -4.08 2.15 16.99
C PHE A 181 -4.58 3.45 17.61
N ALA A 182 -3.88 4.55 17.37
CA ALA A 182 -4.27 5.88 17.83
C ALA A 182 -5.24 6.61 16.88
N SER A 183 -5.48 6.08 15.69
CA SER A 183 -6.36 6.69 14.69
C SER A 183 -7.82 6.63 15.13
N GLN A 184 -8.59 7.66 14.77
CA GLN A 184 -10.03 7.75 15.01
C GLN A 184 -10.82 8.02 13.72
N GLY A 185 -10.15 7.96 12.58
CA GLY A 185 -10.70 8.34 11.29
C GLY A 185 -9.61 8.64 10.26
N PRO A 186 -9.99 8.89 9.00
CA PRO A 186 -9.08 9.38 7.97
C PRO A 186 -8.43 10.71 8.37
N GLU A 187 -7.13 10.87 8.10
CA GLU A 187 -6.35 12.05 8.49
C GLU A 187 -6.04 12.95 7.28
N ALA A 188 -6.96 13.85 6.93
CA ALA A 188 -6.84 14.74 5.77
C ALA A 188 -5.53 15.56 5.74
N ARG A 189 -5.00 15.95 6.92
CA ARG A 189 -3.73 16.68 7.05
C ARG A 189 -2.50 15.92 6.52
N ARG A 190 -2.61 14.60 6.30
CA ARG A 190 -1.53 13.74 5.79
C ARG A 190 -1.63 13.47 4.29
N ALA A 191 -2.68 13.97 3.63
CA ALA A 191 -2.82 13.91 2.17
C ALA A 191 -1.84 14.89 1.54
N SER A 192 -1.21 14.50 0.44
CA SER A 192 -0.16 15.30 -0.23
C SER A 192 -0.65 16.66 -0.72
N GLN A 193 -1.92 16.76 -1.12
CA GLN A 193 -2.55 18.04 -1.48
C GLN A 193 -2.71 19.03 -0.30
N ASN A 194 -2.61 18.55 0.94
CA ASN A 194 -2.75 19.34 2.17
C ASN A 194 -1.40 19.54 2.89
N VAL A 195 -0.30 19.16 2.27
CA VAL A 195 1.07 19.27 2.79
C VAL A 195 1.90 20.11 1.83
N ASP A 196 2.74 21.00 2.36
CA ASP A 196 3.76 21.68 1.56
C ASP A 196 4.89 20.68 1.27
N LEU A 197 4.78 19.96 0.16
CA LEU A 197 5.75 18.95 -0.22
C LEU A 197 7.14 19.55 -0.47
N GLU A 198 7.23 20.80 -0.91
CA GLU A 198 8.52 21.46 -1.11
C GLU A 198 9.18 21.76 0.23
N ALA A 199 8.41 22.15 1.24
CA ALA A 199 8.91 22.29 2.61
C ALA A 199 9.38 20.95 3.19
N GLU A 200 8.63 19.86 2.98
CA GLU A 200 9.05 18.52 3.37
C GLU A 200 10.41 18.16 2.74
N GLU A 201 10.59 18.38 1.44
CA GLU A 201 11.84 18.07 0.75
C GLU A 201 13.05 18.87 1.21
N ARG A 202 12.83 20.15 1.57
CA ARG A 202 13.88 20.99 2.16
C ARG A 202 14.27 20.51 3.56
N GLY A 203 13.32 19.97 4.33
CA GLY A 203 13.57 19.45 5.68
C GLY A 203 14.34 18.14 5.73
N TRP A 204 14.44 17.40 4.62
CA TRP A 204 15.07 16.07 4.61
C TRP A 204 16.55 16.08 5.00
N ASP A 205 17.30 17.12 4.62
CA ASP A 205 18.73 17.22 4.99
C ASP A 205 18.92 17.38 6.51
N GLU A 206 18.03 18.12 7.17
CA GLU A 206 18.01 18.28 8.62
C GLU A 206 17.55 17.00 9.32
N GLU A 207 16.52 16.33 8.78
CA GLU A 207 15.93 15.14 9.39
C GLU A 207 16.79 13.89 9.26
N PHE A 208 17.37 13.66 8.08
CA PHE A 208 18.06 12.41 7.73
C PHE A 208 19.58 12.55 7.58
N GLY A 209 20.10 13.78 7.65
CA GLY A 209 21.48 14.09 7.25
C GLY A 209 21.68 13.95 5.74
N ARG A 210 22.84 14.41 5.25
CA ARG A 210 23.12 14.47 3.80
C ARG A 210 22.94 13.12 3.08
N GLU A 211 23.52 12.05 3.60
CA GLU A 211 23.46 10.72 2.97
C GLU A 211 22.05 10.13 2.98
N GLY A 212 21.35 10.23 4.12
CA GLY A 212 19.97 9.76 4.24
C GLY A 212 18.99 10.58 3.38
N ALA A 213 19.19 11.90 3.28
CA ALA A 213 18.37 12.75 2.43
C ALA A 213 18.61 12.47 0.95
N GLN A 214 19.86 12.23 0.53
CA GLN A 214 20.17 11.79 -0.83
C GLN A 214 19.50 10.45 -1.15
N LEU A 215 19.55 9.50 -0.22
CA LEU A 215 18.86 8.21 -0.34
C LEU A 215 17.35 8.39 -0.57
N VAL A 216 16.70 9.22 0.25
CA VAL A 216 15.27 9.52 0.12
C VAL A 216 14.97 10.11 -1.26
N ARG A 217 15.73 11.11 -1.71
CA ARG A 217 15.55 11.75 -3.02
C ARG A 217 15.69 10.75 -4.18
N ASP A 218 16.72 9.90 -4.12
CA ASP A 218 16.96 8.89 -5.14
C ASP A 218 15.83 7.87 -5.23
N VAL A 219 15.29 7.45 -4.08
CA VAL A 219 14.18 6.49 -4.03
C VAL A 219 12.87 7.13 -4.47
N VAL A 220 12.57 8.36 -4.04
CA VAL A 220 11.39 9.12 -4.50
C VAL A 220 11.41 9.25 -6.02
N LYS A 221 12.55 9.62 -6.60
CA LYS A 221 12.73 9.72 -8.05
C LYS A 221 12.55 8.35 -8.72
N ALA A 222 13.10 7.29 -8.15
CA ALA A 222 13.02 5.94 -8.69
C ALA A 222 11.58 5.43 -8.78
N VAL A 223 10.76 5.62 -7.75
CA VAL A 223 9.39 5.06 -7.70
C VAL A 223 8.33 6.00 -8.27
N GLY A 224 8.69 7.24 -8.59
CA GLY A 224 7.77 8.27 -9.08
C GLY A 224 7.04 7.88 -10.36
N ALA A 225 7.75 7.25 -11.32
CA ALA A 225 7.15 6.84 -12.59
C ALA A 225 6.04 5.78 -12.40
N ASP A 226 6.24 4.82 -11.50
CA ASP A 226 5.24 3.79 -11.21
C ASP A 226 4.05 4.36 -10.44
N TYR A 227 4.30 5.31 -9.53
CA TYR A 227 3.23 6.04 -8.87
C TYR A 227 2.35 6.79 -9.87
N GLU A 228 2.93 7.61 -10.75
CA GLU A 228 2.15 8.37 -11.74
C GLU A 228 1.37 7.45 -12.69
N TYR A 229 2.00 6.36 -13.16
CA TYR A 229 1.33 5.35 -13.99
C TYR A 229 0.06 4.81 -13.32
N LEU A 230 0.15 4.42 -12.05
CA LEU A 230 -0.99 3.90 -11.28
C LEU A 230 -1.99 5.03 -10.95
N ARG A 231 -1.51 6.22 -10.60
CA ARG A 231 -2.32 7.39 -10.24
C ARG A 231 -3.22 7.84 -11.39
N GLU A 232 -2.73 7.82 -12.62
CA GLU A 232 -3.53 8.11 -13.81
C GLU A 232 -4.72 7.15 -13.99
N ARG A 233 -4.54 5.90 -13.53
CA ARG A 233 -5.47 4.76 -13.64
C ARG A 233 -6.31 4.55 -12.38
N ARG A 234 -6.20 5.44 -11.38
CA ARG A 234 -6.96 5.34 -10.14
C ARG A 234 -8.46 5.52 -10.34
N LEU A 235 -9.25 4.98 -9.42
CA LEU A 235 -10.67 5.27 -9.31
C LEU A 235 -10.83 6.78 -9.14
N ARG A 236 -11.56 7.41 -10.06
CA ARG A 236 -11.82 8.85 -10.02
C ARG A 236 -13.21 9.12 -9.46
N PHE A 237 -13.31 10.13 -8.60
CA PHE A 237 -14.62 10.63 -8.22
C PHE A 237 -15.30 11.27 -9.44
N PRO A 238 -16.59 11.01 -9.70
CA PRO A 238 -17.31 11.63 -10.82
C PRO A 238 -17.20 13.16 -10.76
N GLY A 239 -16.67 13.78 -11.82
CA GLY A 239 -16.51 15.24 -11.92
C GLY A 239 -15.17 15.82 -11.45
N SER A 240 -14.23 15.00 -10.97
CA SER A 240 -12.86 15.46 -10.69
C SER A 240 -12.06 15.72 -11.98
N LYS A 241 -11.53 16.94 -12.16
CA LYS A 241 -10.52 17.25 -13.19
C LYS A 241 -9.12 16.94 -12.65
N LEU A 242 -8.21 16.54 -13.56
CA LEU A 242 -6.81 16.20 -13.27
C LEU A 242 -6.03 17.36 -12.67
#